data_AF-A0A2W6BLR7-F1
#
_entry.id   AF-A0A2W6BLR7-F1
#
_cell.length_a   1.000
_cell.length_b   1.000
_cell.length_c   1.000
_cell.angle_alpha   90.00
_cell.angle_beta   90.00
_cell.angle_gamma   90.00
#
_symmetry.space_group_name_H-M   'P 1'
#
loop_
_entity.id
_entity.type
_entity.pdbx_description
1 polymer ?
#
loop_
_entity_poly.entity_id
_entity_poly.type
_entity_poly.pdbx_seq_one_letter_code
_entity_poly.pdbx_strand_id
1 'polypeptide(L)'
;MDNQAALVLRPQLPVPRTPADQNPATVYLARLAPQSRRTQAGALATISELLAGAPHDPLTLPWHLLGYQHTQAVRAALAARYAPASTNTMLAALRGVLKEAWRLGLMDGNYCLSER
;
A
#
# COMPACT_ATOMS: atom_id res chain seq x y z
N MET A 1 -7.49 44.58 -19.24
CA MET A 1 -7.80 43.52 -20.21
C MET A 1 -6.49 42.86 -20.60
N ASP A 2 -6.09 41.64 -20.25
CA ASP A 2 -6.63 40.56 -19.42
C ASP A 2 -5.39 39.70 -19.06
N ASN A 3 -5.13 39.55 -17.78
CA ASN A 3 -5.27 38.31 -17.03
C ASN A 3 -4.06 37.37 -17.10
N GLN A 4 -3.39 37.33 -15.95
CA GLN A 4 -2.25 36.51 -15.61
C GLN A 4 -2.61 35.03 -15.76
N ALA A 5 -1.84 34.31 -16.59
CA ALA A 5 -1.87 32.86 -16.61
C ALA A 5 -1.30 32.34 -15.29
N ALA A 6 -2.20 32.07 -14.34
CA ALA A 6 -1.90 31.47 -13.07
C ALA A 6 -1.18 30.13 -13.28
N LEU A 7 0.12 30.10 -12.98
CA LEU A 7 0.80 28.87 -12.63
C LEU A 7 0.08 28.29 -11.40
N VAL A 8 -0.68 27.23 -11.61
CA VAL A 8 -1.22 26.43 -10.52
C VAL A 8 -0.03 25.67 -9.92
N LEU A 9 0.66 26.32 -8.99
CA LEU A 9 1.62 25.70 -8.10
C LEU A 9 0.82 24.72 -7.22
N ARG A 10 0.72 23.46 -7.64
CA ARG A 10 0.28 22.38 -6.75
C ARG A 10 1.28 22.36 -5.59
N PRO A 11 0.87 22.61 -4.33
CA PRO A 11 1.74 22.32 -3.22
C PRO A 11 1.98 20.81 -3.22
N GLN A 12 3.18 20.40 -3.59
CA GLN A 12 3.65 19.04 -3.34
C GLN A 12 3.66 18.92 -1.81
N LEU A 13 2.66 18.24 -1.24
CA LEU A 13 2.69 17.91 0.18
C LEU A 13 4.00 17.14 0.42
N PRO A 14 4.83 17.54 1.39
CA PRO A 14 5.98 16.74 1.77
C PRO A 14 5.43 15.42 2.29
N VAL A 15 5.48 14.38 1.45
CA VAL A 15 5.24 13.01 1.87
C VAL A 15 6.29 12.71 2.94
N PRO A 16 5.91 12.55 4.22
CA PRO A 16 6.87 12.13 5.22
C PRO A 16 7.43 10.81 4.73
N ARG A 17 8.71 10.80 4.35
CA ARG A 17 9.42 9.56 4.05
C ARG A 17 9.53 8.83 5.38
N THR A 18 8.55 7.99 5.68
CA THR A 18 8.65 7.00 6.74
C THR A 18 10.04 6.38 6.60
N PRO A 19 10.89 6.39 7.64
CA PRO A 19 12.20 5.76 7.58
C PRO A 19 12.05 4.36 6.97
N ALA A 20 12.97 3.92 6.12
CA ALA A 20 12.84 2.64 5.41
C ALA A 20 12.54 1.47 6.37
N ASP A 21 13.06 1.59 7.59
CA ASP A 21 12.94 0.71 8.75
C ASP A 21 11.51 0.63 9.32
N GLN A 22 10.67 1.62 9.04
CA GLN A 22 9.27 1.73 9.43
C GLN A 22 8.31 1.51 8.26
N ASN A 23 8.81 1.21 7.05
CA ASN A 23 7.96 0.90 5.92
C ASN A 23 7.66 -0.61 5.86
N PRO A 24 6.41 -1.04 6.08
CA PRO A 24 6.09 -2.46 6.12
C PRO A 24 6.31 -3.16 4.77
N ALA A 25 6.17 -2.47 3.63
CA ALA A 25 6.43 -3.05 2.32
C ALA A 25 7.94 -3.26 2.10
N THR A 26 8.77 -2.30 2.50
CA THR A 26 10.23 -2.42 2.44
C THR A 26 10.72 -3.58 3.31
N VAL A 27 10.26 -3.64 4.57
CA VAL A 27 10.62 -4.72 5.52
C VAL A 27 10.16 -6.08 5.00
N TYR A 28 8.94 -6.18 4.47
CA TYR A 28 8.42 -7.41 3.88
C TYR A 28 9.28 -7.90 2.71
N LEU A 29 9.61 -7.02 1.76
CA LEU A 29 10.44 -7.36 0.60
C LEU A 29 11.86 -7.74 1.01
N ALA A 30 12.45 -7.05 1.99
CA ALA A 30 13.79 -7.38 2.50
C ALA A 30 13.85 -8.78 3.10
N ARG A 31 12.78 -9.23 3.76
CA ARG A 31 12.68 -10.57 4.39
C ARG A 31 12.60 -11.73 3.39
N LEU A 32 12.22 -11.46 2.14
CA LEU A 32 12.06 -12.51 1.12
C LEU A 32 13.39 -12.96 0.53
N ALA A 33 13.43 -14.20 0.03
CA ALA A 33 14.53 -14.69 -0.79
C ALA A 33 14.63 -13.85 -2.10
N PRO A 34 15.84 -13.61 -2.63
CA PRO A 34 16.05 -12.74 -3.81
C PRO A 34 15.14 -13.07 -5.00
N GLN A 35 14.94 -14.35 -5.28
CA GLN A 35 14.10 -14.84 -6.37
C GLN A 35 12.63 -14.44 -6.24
N SER A 36 12.10 -14.36 -5.01
CA SER A 36 10.69 -14.04 -4.73
C SER A 36 10.43 -12.54 -4.66
N ARG A 37 11.46 -11.74 -4.37
CA ARG A 37 11.34 -10.28 -4.20
C ARG A 37 10.76 -9.60 -5.43
N ARG A 38 11.24 -9.94 -6.63
CA ARG A 38 10.77 -9.32 -7.88
C ARG A 38 9.28 -9.57 -8.12
N THR A 39 8.83 -10.82 -7.96
CA THR A 39 7.43 -11.20 -8.13
C THR A 39 6.53 -10.51 -7.10
N GLN A 40 6.96 -10.49 -5.84
CA GLN A 40 6.18 -9.87 -4.77
C GLN A 40 6.14 -8.33 -4.90
N ALA A 41 7.22 -7.69 -5.36
CA ALA A 41 7.24 -6.26 -5.66
C ALA A 41 6.24 -5.91 -6.78
N GLY A 42 6.18 -6.69 -7.86
CA GLY A 42 5.20 -6.50 -8.92
C GLY A 42 3.76 -6.70 -8.45
N ALA A 43 3.54 -7.67 -7.55
CA ALA A 43 2.25 -7.87 -6.92
C ALA A 43 1.83 -6.66 -6.06
N LEU A 44 2.75 -6.10 -5.27
CA LEU A 44 2.48 -4.90 -4.46
C LEU A 44 2.20 -3.67 -5.32
N ALA A 45 2.92 -3.49 -6.43
CA ALA A 45 2.66 -2.41 -7.38
C ALA A 45 1.24 -2.50 -7.99
N THR A 46 0.81 -3.71 -8.36
CA THR A 46 -0.56 -3.94 -8.85
C THR A 46 -1.60 -3.57 -7.79
N ILE A 47 -1.34 -3.92 -6.52
CA ILE A 47 -2.27 -3.65 -5.42
C ILE A 47 -2.30 -2.15 -5.08
N SER A 48 -1.16 -1.45 -5.09
CA SER A 48 -1.12 0.00 -4.84
C SER A 48 -1.86 0.78 -5.93
N GLU A 49 -1.74 0.36 -7.19
CA GLU A 49 -2.49 0.92 -8.30
C GLU A 49 -4.00 0.74 -8.14
N LEU A 50 -4.44 -0.46 -7.72
CA LEU A 50 -5.85 -0.73 -7.46
C LEU A 50 -6.42 0.13 -6.33
N LEU A 51 -5.63 0.36 -5.28
CA LEU A 51 -6.03 1.17 -4.13
C LEU A 51 -6.04 2.68 -4.45
N ALA A 52 -5.07 3.16 -5.22
CA ALA A 52 -4.94 4.56 -5.58
C ALA A 52 -5.80 4.97 -6.80
N GLY A 53 -6.23 4.00 -7.61
CA GLY A 53 -6.91 4.25 -8.89
C GLY A 53 -6.00 4.79 -10.00
N ALA A 54 -4.70 4.86 -9.77
CA ALA A 54 -3.67 5.36 -10.68
C ALA A 54 -2.31 4.75 -10.34
N PRO A 55 -1.31 4.81 -11.24
CA PRO A 55 0.08 4.46 -10.93
C PRO A 55 0.54 5.04 -9.59
N HIS A 56 0.87 4.17 -8.64
CA HIS A 56 1.26 4.57 -7.28
C HIS A 56 2.36 3.68 -6.74
N ASP A 57 3.36 4.29 -6.12
CA ASP A 57 4.49 3.58 -5.54
C ASP A 57 4.03 2.76 -4.32
N PRO A 58 4.18 1.43 -4.32
CA PRO A 58 3.83 0.61 -3.17
C PRO A 58 4.65 0.96 -1.92
N LEU A 59 5.80 1.61 -2.04
CA LEU A 59 6.60 2.05 -0.90
C LEU A 59 6.09 3.37 -0.28
N THR A 60 5.18 4.10 -0.93
CA THR A 60 4.59 5.31 -0.33
C THR A 60 3.19 5.10 0.22
N LEU A 61 2.58 3.94 -0.06
CA LEU A 61 1.22 3.64 0.36
C LEU A 61 1.13 3.42 1.89
N PRO A 62 0.18 4.05 2.60
CA PRO A 62 -0.01 3.83 4.04
C PRO A 62 -0.72 2.49 4.31
N TRP A 63 0.00 1.37 4.15
CA TRP A 63 -0.54 0.01 4.31
C TRP A 63 -1.22 -0.23 5.66
N HIS A 64 -0.78 0.45 6.72
CA HIS A 64 -1.33 0.34 8.07
C HIS A 64 -2.76 0.90 8.20
N LEU A 65 -3.20 1.77 7.29
CA LEU A 65 -4.57 2.31 7.26
C LEU A 65 -5.56 1.40 6.53
N LEU A 66 -5.09 0.30 5.94
CA LEU A 66 -5.96 -0.62 5.21
C LEU A 66 -6.80 -1.45 6.18
N GLY A 67 -8.04 -1.01 6.40
CA GLY A 67 -9.06 -1.80 7.08
C GLY A 67 -9.65 -2.94 6.24
N TYR A 68 -10.53 -3.71 6.87
CA TYR A 68 -11.24 -4.86 6.28
C TYR A 68 -11.89 -4.51 4.93
N GLN A 69 -12.61 -3.39 4.86
CA GLN A 69 -13.29 -2.93 3.65
C GLN A 69 -12.36 -2.78 2.44
N HIS A 70 -11.17 -2.19 2.64
CA HIS A 70 -10.18 -1.99 1.58
C HIS A 70 -9.64 -3.34 1.10
N THR A 71 -9.34 -4.25 2.03
CA THR A 71 -8.83 -5.59 1.68
C THR A 71 -9.87 -6.44 0.94
N GLN A 72 -11.16 -6.34 1.28
CA GLN A 72 -12.23 -7.02 0.55
C GLN A 72 -12.40 -6.45 -0.86
N ALA A 73 -12.35 -5.12 -1.02
CA ALA A 73 -12.40 -4.47 -2.32
C ALA A 73 -11.24 -4.92 -3.22
N VAL A 74 -10.02 -4.97 -2.69
CA VAL A 74 -8.84 -5.47 -3.41
C VAL A 74 -9.04 -6.93 -3.81
N ARG A 75 -9.49 -7.80 -2.89
CA ARG A 75 -9.75 -9.22 -3.19
C ARG A 75 -10.75 -9.38 -4.34
N ALA A 76 -11.86 -8.66 -4.30
CA ALA A 76 -12.88 -8.70 -5.34
C ALA A 76 -12.34 -8.20 -6.69
N ALA A 77 -11.63 -7.06 -6.68
CA ALA A 77 -11.05 -6.48 -7.88
C ALA A 77 -9.99 -7.40 -8.53
N LEU A 78 -9.16 -8.05 -7.71
CA LEU A 78 -8.18 -9.01 -8.20
C LEU A 78 -8.84 -10.26 -8.80
N ALA A 79 -9.84 -10.82 -8.11
CA ALA A 79 -10.56 -12.00 -8.59
C ALA A 79 -11.30 -11.76 -9.90
N ALA A 80 -11.74 -10.53 -10.17
CA ALA A 80 -12.39 -10.17 -11.43
C ALA A 80 -11.41 -10.02 -12.61
N ARG A 81 -10.12 -9.77 -12.36
CA ARG A 81 -9.13 -9.39 -13.38
C ARG A 81 -8.05 -10.44 -13.63
N TYR A 82 -7.76 -11.29 -12.65
CA TYR A 82 -6.61 -12.20 -12.70
C TYR A 82 -7.01 -13.65 -12.40
N ALA A 83 -6.22 -14.58 -12.94
CA ALA A 83 -6.36 -16.00 -12.66
C ALA A 83 -6.18 -16.30 -11.15
N PRO A 84 -6.81 -17.37 -10.61
CA PRO A 84 -6.75 -17.68 -9.19
C PRO A 84 -5.34 -17.79 -8.62
N ALA A 85 -4.40 -18.35 -9.38
CA ALA A 85 -2.99 -18.46 -8.97
C ALA A 85 -2.35 -17.07 -8.75
N SER A 86 -2.52 -16.15 -9.71
CA SER A 86 -1.99 -14.78 -9.64
C SER A 86 -2.64 -13.99 -8.50
N THR A 87 -3.97 -14.08 -8.37
CA THR A 87 -4.71 -13.46 -7.27
C THR A 87 -4.19 -13.94 -5.91
N ASN A 88 -3.94 -15.25 -5.75
CA ASN A 88 -3.39 -15.79 -4.51
C ASN A 88 -1.97 -15.28 -4.22
N THR A 89 -1.11 -15.14 -5.24
CA THR A 89 0.21 -14.52 -5.09
C THR A 89 0.09 -13.08 -4.59
N MET A 90 -0.80 -12.29 -5.19
CA MET A 90 -1.01 -10.89 -4.80
C MET A 90 -1.60 -10.77 -3.39
N LEU A 91 -2.57 -11.60 -3.03
CA LEU A 91 -3.12 -11.65 -1.68
C LEU A 91 -2.10 -12.16 -0.64
N ALA A 92 -1.14 -13.00 -1.03
CA ALA A 92 -0.02 -13.37 -0.17
C ALA A 92 0.93 -12.18 0.06
N ALA A 93 1.19 -11.37 -0.98
CA ALA A 93 1.96 -10.12 -0.86
C ALA A 93 1.30 -9.18 0.14
N LEU A 94 0.00 -8.90 -0.05
CA LEU A 94 -0.78 -8.01 0.81
C LEU A 94 -0.75 -8.47 2.27
N ARG A 95 -1.08 -9.74 2.54
CA ARG A 95 -1.03 -10.28 3.91
C ARG A 95 0.36 -10.19 4.53
N GLY A 96 1.41 -10.37 3.72
CA GLY A 96 2.79 -10.22 4.15
C GLY A 96 3.09 -8.81 4.65
N VAL A 97 2.70 -7.80 3.88
CA VAL A 97 2.90 -6.39 4.24
C VAL A 97 2.06 -5.99 5.45
N LEU A 98 0.77 -6.36 5.50
CA LEU A 98 -0.07 -6.07 6.67
C LEU A 98 0.47 -6.71 7.95
N LYS A 99 1.05 -7.91 7.85
CA LYS A 99 1.72 -8.57 8.98
C LYS A 99 2.95 -7.80 9.46
N GLU A 100 3.76 -7.25 8.55
CA GLU A 100 4.89 -6.40 8.94
C GLU A 100 4.41 -5.06 9.52
N ALA A 101 3.32 -4.48 9.00
CA ALA A 101 2.74 -3.27 9.57
C ALA A 101 2.29 -3.49 11.03
N TRP A 102 1.70 -4.64 11.32
CA TRP A 102 1.39 -5.05 12.69
C TRP A 102 2.65 -5.27 13.55
N ARG A 103 3.68 -5.95 13.02
CA ARG A 103 4.94 -6.19 13.75
C ARG A 103 5.71 -4.91 14.08
N LEU A 104 5.61 -3.90 13.21
CA LEU A 104 6.18 -2.58 13.41
C LEU A 104 5.36 -1.71 14.38
N GLY A 105 4.23 -2.21 14.90
CA GLY A 105 3.35 -1.45 15.78
C GLY A 105 2.59 -0.32 15.09
N LEU A 106 2.51 -0.31 13.75
CA LEU A 106 1.80 0.72 12.98
C LEU A 106 0.29 0.47 12.94
N MET A 107 -0.10 -0.80 13.06
CA MET A 107 -1.49 -1.21 13.23
C MET A 107 -1.70 -1.42 14.72
N ASP A 108 -1.96 -0.33 15.43
CA ASP A 108 -2.45 -0.44 16.79
C ASP A 108 -3.72 -1.30 16.76
N GLY A 109 -3.72 -2.38 17.55
CA GLY A 109 -4.93 -3.15 17.90
C GLY A 109 -5.90 -2.33 18.76
N ASN A 110 -5.84 -1.00 18.67
CA ASN A 110 -6.47 -0.06 19.55
C ASN A 110 -7.67 0.56 18.85
N TYR A 111 -8.78 -0.19 18.82
CA TYR A 111 -10.12 0.39 18.74
C TYR A 111 -10.51 1.09 20.07
N CYS A 112 -9.57 1.59 20.86
CA CYS A 112 -9.87 2.36 22.07
C CYS A 112 -9.11 3.68 22.01
N LEU A 113 -9.80 4.77 21.65
CA LEU A 113 -9.76 6.08 22.31
C LEU A 113 -10.36 7.16 21.38
N SER A 114 -11.66 7.40 21.58
CA SER A 114 -12.47 8.61 21.29
C SER A 114 -13.93 8.14 21.31
N GLU A 115 -14.77 8.27 22.33
CA GLU A 115 -14.88 9.12 23.52
C GLU A 115 -15.74 8.35 24.53
N ARG A 116 -15.40 8.37 25.83
CA ARG A 116 -16.26 8.77 26.97
C ARG A 116 -15.42 8.92 28.23
#